data_AF-A0A250KVG0-F1
#
_entry.id   AF-A0A250KVG0-F1
#
_cell.length_a   1.000
_cell.length_b   1.000
_cell.length_c   1.000
_cell.angle_alpha   90.00
_cell.angle_beta   90.00
_cell.angle_gamma   90.00
#
_symmetry.space_group_name_H-M   'P 1'
#
loop_
_entity.id
_entity.type
_entity.pdbx_description
1 polymer ?
#
loop_
_entity_poly.entity_id
_entity_poly.type
_entity_poly.pdbx_seq_one_letter_code
_entity_poly.pdbx_strand_id
1 'polypeptide(L)'
;MLSKLAFIVADLLMYKFLNRSIIAVYCTLMLAGCAEPETKTSLQATSRPPDYTRGRYAYNAFCSECHDSGRDEAPMLDDREAWEARTLGFPSLLTDHATKGFLGMPEKGAHSDLSDETVQDAVHYMIRQIIRGE
;
A
#
# COMPACT_ATOMS: atom_id res chain seq x y z
N MET A 1 27.31 -15.23 -45.81
CA MET A 1 27.67 -15.57 -44.41
C MET A 1 28.88 -14.79 -43.86
N LEU A 2 29.70 -14.14 -44.69
CA LEU A 2 30.90 -13.40 -44.23
C LEU A 2 30.64 -11.98 -43.68
N SER A 3 29.45 -11.41 -43.85
CA SER A 3 29.13 -10.05 -43.36
C SER A 3 28.65 -9.99 -41.91
N LYS A 4 28.13 -11.08 -41.34
CA LYS A 4 27.64 -11.11 -39.94
C LYS A 4 28.76 -11.29 -38.91
N LEU A 5 29.91 -11.85 -39.30
CA LEU A 5 31.07 -11.98 -38.40
C LEU A 5 31.78 -10.64 -38.14
N ALA A 6 31.77 -9.71 -39.10
CA ALA A 6 32.45 -8.42 -38.96
C ALA A 6 31.79 -7.50 -37.90
N PHE A 7 30.45 -7.55 -37.78
CA PHE A 7 29.71 -6.76 -36.78
C PHE A 7 29.95 -7.26 -35.35
N ILE A 8 29.99 -8.58 -35.14
CA ILE A 8 30.21 -9.19 -33.82
C ILE A 8 31.63 -8.90 -33.30
N VAL A 9 32.63 -8.89 -34.19
CA VAL A 9 34.03 -8.59 -33.82
C VAL A 9 34.22 -7.10 -33.50
N ALA A 10 33.48 -6.20 -34.16
CA ALA A 10 33.49 -4.76 -33.85
C ALA A 10 32.84 -4.45 -32.49
N ASP A 11 31.73 -5.10 -32.13
CA ASP A 11 31.04 -4.93 -30.85
C ASP A 11 31.87 -5.44 -29.65
N LEU A 12 32.59 -6.56 -29.81
CA LEU A 12 33.46 -7.12 -28.76
C LEU A 12 34.71 -6.27 -28.46
N LEU A 13 35.21 -5.52 -29.45
CA LEU A 13 36.36 -4.63 -29.27
C LEU A 13 35.95 -3.27 -28.64
N MET A 14 34.73 -2.79 -28.88
CA MET A 14 34.18 -1.63 -28.18
C MET A 14 33.87 -1.93 -26.70
N TYR A 15 33.40 -3.14 -26.38
CA TYR A 15 33.07 -3.53 -25.00
C TYR A 15 34.31 -3.66 -24.09
N LYS A 16 35.49 -4.00 -24.64
CA LYS A 16 36.75 -4.05 -23.87
C LYS A 16 37.37 -2.67 -23.61
N PHE A 17 37.10 -1.68 -24.46
CA PHE A 17 37.60 -0.31 -24.28
C PHE A 17 36.71 0.55 -23.37
N LEU A 18 35.39 0.30 -23.32
CA LEU A 18 34.50 1.02 -22.39
C LEU A 18 34.58 0.51 -20.93
N ASN A 19 35.12 -0.68 -20.69
CA ASN A 19 35.06 -1.31 -19.36
C ASN A 19 36.18 -0.91 -18.38
N ARG A 20 37.26 -0.23 -18.83
CA ARG A 20 38.33 0.23 -17.91
C ARG A 20 38.12 1.66 -17.42
N SER A 21 37.48 2.52 -18.22
CA SER A 21 37.28 3.93 -17.87
C SER A 21 36.02 4.17 -17.03
N ILE A 22 34.98 3.33 -17.16
CA ILE A 22 33.72 3.50 -16.40
C ILE A 22 33.89 3.03 -14.94
N ILE A 23 34.62 1.94 -14.69
CA ILE A 23 34.87 1.43 -13.32
C ILE A 23 35.71 2.44 -12.51
N ALA A 24 36.68 3.11 -13.13
CA ALA A 24 37.50 4.13 -12.47
C ALA A 24 36.70 5.41 -12.11
N VAL A 25 35.71 5.78 -12.93
CA VAL A 25 34.78 6.90 -12.65
C VAL A 25 33.79 6.54 -11.54
N TYR A 26 33.31 5.31 -11.48
CA TYR A 26 32.45 4.85 -10.39
C TYR A 26 33.18 4.73 -9.05
N CYS A 27 34.48 4.42 -9.07
CA CYS A 27 35.27 4.27 -7.84
C CYS A 27 35.62 5.63 -7.20
N THR A 28 35.68 6.72 -7.96
CA THR A 28 35.96 8.08 -7.45
C THR A 28 34.71 8.87 -7.09
N LEU A 29 33.53 8.51 -7.63
CA LEU A 29 32.24 9.09 -7.23
C LEU A 29 31.72 8.58 -5.86
N MET A 30 32.32 7.52 -5.30
CA MET A 30 31.90 6.92 -4.02
C MET A 30 32.56 7.52 -2.76
N LEU A 31 33.24 8.68 -2.86
CA LEU A 31 33.93 9.32 -1.73
C LEU A 31 33.48 10.76 -1.41
N ALA A 32 32.39 11.27 -2.01
CA ALA A 32 31.88 12.62 -1.76
C ALA A 32 30.35 12.68 -1.58
N GLY A 33 29.81 11.77 -0.77
CA GLY A 33 28.36 11.67 -0.55
C GLY A 33 27.97 11.42 0.90
N CYS A 34 28.46 12.24 1.84
CA CYS A 34 27.77 12.42 3.12
C CYS A 34 26.58 13.36 2.86
N ALA A 35 25.52 12.84 2.24
CA ALA A 35 24.20 13.42 2.33
C ALA A 35 23.46 12.61 3.39
N GLU A 36 23.15 13.25 4.51
CA GLU A 36 22.30 12.66 5.55
C GLU A 36 20.96 12.26 4.92
N PRO A 37 20.49 11.02 5.10
CA PRO A 37 19.10 10.73 4.86
C PRO A 37 18.31 11.53 5.90
N GLU A 38 17.69 12.61 5.46
CA GLU A 38 16.60 13.29 6.16
C GLU A 38 15.61 12.21 6.59
N THR A 39 15.75 11.81 7.85
CA THR A 39 14.79 10.96 8.52
C THR A 39 13.54 11.81 8.58
N LYS A 40 12.64 11.64 7.62
CA LYS A 40 11.23 11.98 7.84
C LYS A 40 10.84 11.20 9.06
N THR A 41 10.88 11.88 10.20
CA THR A 41 10.22 11.52 11.44
C THR A 41 8.78 11.23 11.05
N SER A 42 8.52 9.95 10.77
CA SER A 42 7.18 9.41 10.82
C SER A 42 6.78 9.63 12.27
N LEU A 43 5.92 10.61 12.49
CA LEU A 43 5.17 10.76 13.73
C LEU A 43 4.74 9.36 14.15
N GLN A 44 5.28 8.89 15.27
CA GLN A 44 4.79 7.68 15.89
C GLN A 44 3.35 7.98 16.29
N ALA A 45 2.41 7.61 15.42
CA ALA A 45 1.05 7.33 15.84
C ALA A 45 1.20 6.34 16.99
N THR A 46 0.80 6.74 18.18
CA THR A 46 0.65 5.87 19.33
C THR A 46 -0.44 4.86 18.97
N SER A 47 -0.09 3.84 18.19
CA SER A 47 -1.04 2.88 17.68
C SER A 47 -1.36 1.90 18.79
N ARG A 48 -2.47 2.17 19.48
CA ARG A 48 -3.18 1.10 20.19
C ARG A 48 -3.53 0.04 19.14
N PRO A 49 -3.36 -1.26 19.44
CA PRO A 49 -3.84 -2.31 18.54
C PRO A 49 -5.36 -2.17 18.31
N PRO A 50 -5.84 -2.40 17.07
CA PRO A 50 -7.27 -2.33 16.78
C PRO A 50 -8.09 -3.27 17.68
N ASP A 51 -9.21 -2.78 18.17
CA ASP A 51 -10.13 -3.49 19.05
C ASP A 51 -11.30 -4.08 18.25
N TYR A 52 -11.37 -5.40 18.19
CA TYR A 52 -12.41 -6.10 17.42
C TYR A 52 -13.83 -5.85 17.96
N THR A 53 -14.01 -5.78 19.27
CA THR A 53 -15.34 -5.60 19.88
C THR A 53 -15.87 -4.21 19.59
N ARG A 54 -15.04 -3.16 19.78
CA ARG A 54 -15.40 -1.79 19.39
C ARG A 54 -15.62 -1.68 17.89
N GLY A 55 -14.79 -2.34 17.09
CA GLY A 55 -14.92 -2.37 15.64
C GLY A 55 -16.25 -2.92 15.17
N ARG A 56 -16.72 -4.02 15.76
CA ARG A 56 -18.05 -4.57 15.49
C ARG A 56 -19.17 -3.58 15.83
N TYR A 57 -19.08 -2.91 16.98
CA TYR A 57 -20.07 -1.89 17.35
C TYR A 57 -20.07 -0.71 16.37
N ALA A 58 -18.90 -0.21 15.99
CA ALA A 58 -18.75 0.86 15.03
C ALA A 58 -19.29 0.46 13.65
N TYR A 59 -18.95 -0.74 13.18
CA TYR A 59 -19.48 -1.28 11.93
C TYR A 59 -21.00 -1.30 11.93
N ASN A 60 -21.60 -1.91 12.96
CA ASN A 60 -23.06 -2.05 13.05
C ASN A 60 -23.78 -0.69 13.12
N ALA A 61 -23.15 0.31 13.73
CA ALA A 61 -23.75 1.63 13.93
C ALA A 61 -23.60 2.56 12.72
N PHE A 62 -22.52 2.44 11.95
CA PHE A 62 -22.12 3.47 10.98
C PHE A 62 -21.76 2.94 9.59
N CYS A 63 -21.41 1.65 9.46
CA CYS A 63 -20.87 1.10 8.21
C CYS A 63 -21.83 0.11 7.53
N SER A 64 -22.64 -0.58 8.33
CA SER A 64 -23.57 -1.64 7.91
C SER A 64 -24.59 -1.18 6.87
N GLU A 65 -25.04 0.08 6.92
CA GLU A 65 -26.03 0.63 6.00
C GLU A 65 -25.65 0.40 4.52
N CYS A 66 -24.36 0.54 4.20
CA CYS A 66 -23.86 0.29 2.86
C CYS A 66 -23.22 -1.09 2.72
N HIS A 67 -22.42 -1.51 3.70
CA HIS A 67 -21.61 -2.72 3.61
C HIS A 67 -22.36 -4.03 3.88
N ASP A 68 -23.60 -4.01 4.38
CA ASP A 68 -24.44 -5.22 4.46
C ASP A 68 -25.17 -5.52 3.15
N SER A 69 -25.51 -4.49 2.37
CA SER A 69 -26.37 -4.61 1.17
C SER A 69 -25.66 -4.33 -0.15
N GLY A 70 -24.42 -3.83 -0.08
CA GLY A 70 -23.68 -3.38 -1.26
C GLY A 70 -24.24 -2.09 -1.85
N ARG A 71 -24.91 -1.28 -1.03
CA ARG A 71 -25.47 0.02 -1.43
C ARG A 71 -24.37 0.87 -2.07
N ASP A 72 -24.72 1.51 -3.18
CA ASP A 72 -23.79 2.39 -3.92
C ASP A 72 -22.48 1.68 -4.29
N GLU A 73 -22.56 0.37 -4.60
CA GLU A 73 -21.43 -0.51 -4.97
C GLU A 73 -20.40 -0.72 -3.84
N ALA A 74 -20.81 -0.52 -2.59
CA ALA A 74 -19.98 -0.82 -1.44
C ALA A 74 -19.60 -2.32 -1.41
N PRO A 75 -18.34 -2.67 -1.09
CA PRO A 75 -17.94 -4.07 -0.95
C PRO A 75 -18.65 -4.70 0.25
N MET A 76 -19.46 -5.72 0.02
CA MET A 76 -20.25 -6.36 1.08
C MET A 76 -19.37 -7.12 2.07
N LEU A 77 -19.73 -7.12 3.36
CA LEU A 77 -18.94 -7.75 4.43
C LEU A 77 -18.79 -9.27 4.29
N ASP A 78 -19.67 -9.94 3.55
CA ASP A 78 -19.65 -11.38 3.30
C ASP A 78 -19.07 -11.77 1.91
N ASP A 79 -18.77 -10.78 1.06
CA ASP A 79 -18.24 -11.02 -0.29
C ASP A 79 -16.72 -11.19 -0.28
N ARG A 80 -16.27 -12.42 -0.01
CA ARG A 80 -14.84 -12.75 0.04
C ARG A 80 -14.12 -12.40 -1.26
N GLU A 81 -14.74 -12.61 -2.42
CA GLU A 81 -14.13 -12.34 -3.73
C GLU A 81 -13.89 -10.83 -3.91
N ALA A 82 -14.83 -9.98 -3.52
CA ALA A 82 -14.63 -8.53 -3.51
C ALA A 82 -13.49 -8.10 -2.58
N TRP A 83 -13.29 -8.79 -1.47
CA TRP A 83 -12.27 -8.43 -0.47
C TRP A 83 -10.89 -9.05 -0.69
N GLU A 84 -10.75 -10.08 -1.53
CA GLU A 84 -9.45 -10.73 -1.81
C GLU A 84 -8.39 -9.70 -2.22
N ALA A 85 -8.63 -8.93 -3.28
CA ALA A 85 -7.67 -7.93 -3.75
C ALA A 85 -7.45 -6.77 -2.77
N ARG A 86 -8.47 -6.45 -1.96
CA ARG A 86 -8.46 -5.31 -1.01
C ARG A 86 -7.63 -5.63 0.24
N THR A 87 -7.77 -6.85 0.76
CA THR A 87 -7.12 -7.30 1.99
C THR A 87 -5.66 -7.69 1.79
N LEU A 88 -5.26 -8.02 0.56
CA LEU A 88 -3.87 -8.36 0.20
C LEU A 88 -2.87 -7.22 0.37
N GLY A 89 -3.34 -5.98 0.57
CA GLY A 89 -2.51 -4.78 0.47
C GLY A 89 -2.68 -3.77 1.59
N PHE A 90 -2.49 -4.17 2.86
CA PHE A 90 -2.29 -3.27 4.02
C PHE A 90 -3.57 -2.75 4.70
N PRO A 91 -3.92 -3.25 5.90
CA PRO A 91 -5.03 -2.73 6.72
C PRO A 91 -4.97 -1.22 6.99
N SER A 92 -3.75 -0.65 7.01
CA SER A 92 -3.54 0.80 7.16
C SER A 92 -4.02 1.59 5.95
N LEU A 93 -3.88 1.06 4.73
CA LEU A 93 -4.37 1.72 3.51
C LEU A 93 -5.90 1.73 3.48
N LEU A 94 -6.53 0.60 3.83
CA LEU A 94 -7.98 0.53 3.95
C LEU A 94 -8.51 1.47 5.04
N THR A 95 -7.79 1.57 6.16
CA THR A 95 -8.10 2.56 7.21
C THR A 95 -7.99 3.98 6.65
N ASP A 96 -6.92 4.31 5.92
CA ASP A 96 -6.74 5.66 5.35
C ASP A 96 -7.85 6.03 4.36
N HIS A 97 -8.21 5.11 3.47
CA HIS A 97 -9.33 5.27 2.54
C HIS A 97 -10.67 5.45 3.27
N ALA A 98 -10.94 4.66 4.32
CA ALA A 98 -12.16 4.81 5.10
C ALA A 98 -12.18 6.13 5.88
N THR A 99 -11.04 6.54 6.43
CA THR A 99 -10.90 7.78 7.20
C THR A 99 -11.05 9.02 6.30
N LYS A 100 -10.51 9.00 5.07
CA LYS A 100 -10.49 10.17 4.16
C LYS A 100 -11.56 10.14 3.08
N GLY A 101 -12.24 9.01 2.91
CA GLY A 101 -13.12 8.74 1.77
C GLY A 101 -12.33 8.27 0.53
N PHE A 102 -12.94 7.36 -0.24
CA PHE A 102 -12.32 6.77 -1.42
C PHE A 102 -13.36 6.14 -2.36
N LEU A 103 -13.24 6.39 -3.68
CA LEU A 103 -14.10 5.79 -4.73
C LEU A 103 -15.60 5.76 -4.40
N GLY A 104 -16.15 6.87 -3.91
CA GLY A 104 -17.57 6.98 -3.56
C GLY A 104 -17.91 6.63 -2.12
N MET A 105 -17.02 5.95 -1.38
CA MET A 105 -17.12 5.83 0.08
C MET A 105 -16.88 7.21 0.72
N PRO A 106 -17.83 7.78 1.48
CA PRO A 106 -17.64 9.08 2.11
C PRO A 106 -16.59 9.04 3.22
N GLU A 107 -16.00 10.19 3.53
CA GLU A 107 -15.11 10.38 4.68
C GLU A 107 -15.75 9.83 5.96
N LYS A 108 -15.06 8.89 6.63
CA LYS A 108 -15.53 8.25 7.87
C LYS A 108 -16.94 7.66 7.76
N GLY A 109 -17.32 7.17 6.58
CA GLY A 109 -18.67 6.64 6.34
C GLY A 109 -19.77 7.70 6.48
N ALA A 110 -19.47 8.97 6.18
CA ALA A 110 -20.35 10.13 6.36
C ALA A 110 -20.61 10.52 7.83
N HIS A 111 -19.77 10.04 8.75
CA HIS A 111 -19.80 10.38 10.17
C HIS A 111 -18.51 11.10 10.57
N SER A 112 -18.44 12.41 10.34
CA SER A 112 -17.24 13.22 10.57
C SER A 112 -16.84 13.34 12.05
N ASP A 113 -17.74 12.99 12.97
CA ASP A 113 -17.53 12.92 14.41
C ASP A 113 -16.82 11.65 14.86
N LEU A 114 -16.70 10.61 14.02
CA LEU A 114 -15.94 9.42 14.35
C LEU A 114 -14.44 9.73 14.49
N SER A 115 -13.82 9.14 15.50
CA SER A 115 -12.36 9.19 15.63
C SER A 115 -11.71 8.23 14.62
N ASP A 116 -10.49 8.55 14.19
CA ASP A 116 -9.74 7.72 13.25
C ASP A 116 -9.47 6.32 13.83
N GLU A 117 -9.33 6.21 15.16
CA GLU A 117 -9.20 4.91 15.86
C GLU A 117 -10.49 4.09 15.78
N THR A 118 -11.66 4.74 15.81
CA THR A 118 -12.94 4.05 15.69
C THR A 118 -13.12 3.52 14.26
N VAL A 119 -12.70 4.29 13.26
CA VAL A 119 -12.67 3.84 11.86
C VAL A 119 -11.70 2.68 11.68
N GLN A 120 -10.49 2.77 12.26
CA GLN A 120 -9.51 1.68 12.24
C GLN A 120 -10.06 0.39 12.85
N ASP A 121 -10.73 0.48 13.99
CA ASP A 121 -11.36 -0.66 14.64
C ASP A 121 -12.42 -1.31 13.74
N ALA A 122 -13.28 -0.50 13.09
CA ALA A 122 -14.31 -0.98 12.16
C ALA A 122 -13.71 -1.68 10.93
N VAL A 123 -12.72 -1.07 10.28
CA VAL A 123 -12.01 -1.68 9.14
C VAL A 123 -11.37 -3.00 9.55
N HIS A 124 -10.74 -3.06 10.72
CA HIS A 124 -10.14 -4.28 11.22
C HIS A 124 -11.17 -5.36 11.56
N TYR A 125 -12.35 -4.99 12.07
CA TYR A 125 -13.48 -5.91 12.22
C TYR A 125 -13.86 -6.51 10.86
N MET A 126 -14.07 -5.68 9.83
CA MET A 126 -14.49 -6.14 8.51
C MET A 126 -13.49 -7.11 7.87
N ILE A 127 -12.20 -6.77 7.91
CA ILE A 127 -11.12 -7.63 7.41
C ILE A 127 -11.13 -8.99 8.14
N ARG A 128 -11.34 -8.99 9.46
CA ARG A 128 -11.39 -10.23 10.24
C ARG A 128 -12.59 -11.11 9.88
N GLN A 129 -13.77 -10.54 9.63
CA GLN A 129 -14.93 -11.31 9.19
C GLN A 129 -14.65 -12.01 7.86
N ILE A 130 -14.05 -11.32 6.90
CA ILE A 130 -13.68 -11.90 5.59
C ILE A 130 -12.64 -13.02 5.73
N ILE A 131 -11.61 -12.83 6.55
CA ILE A 131 -10.52 -13.79 6.69
C ILE A 131 -10.96 -15.03 7.47
N ARG A 132 -11.80 -14.86 8.50
CA ARG A 132 -12.19 -15.96 9.40
C ARG A 132 -13.52 -16.62 9.05
N GLY A 133 -14.36 -15.96 8.26
CA GLY A 133 -15.70 -16.44 7.93
C GLY A 133 -16.59 -16.57 9.18
N GLU A 134 -16.39 -15.69 10.17
CA GLU A 134 -17.20 -15.59 11.39
C GLU A 134 -18.49 -14.81 11.15
#